data_AF-A0A957IYR6-F1
#
_entry.id   AF-A0A957IYR6-F1
#
_cell.length_a   1.000
_cell.length_b   1.000
_cell.length_c   1.000
_cell.angle_alpha   90.00
_cell.angle_beta   90.00
_cell.angle_gamma   90.00
#
_symmetry.space_group_name_H-M   'P 1'
#
loop_
_entity.id
_entity.type
_entity.pdbx_description
1 polymer ?
#
loop_
_entity_poly.entity_id
_entity_poly.type
_entity_poly.pdbx_seq_one_letter_code
_entity_poly.pdbx_strand_id
1 'polypeptide(L)'
;MLHVKLPTALALSLALAGTLALSACDDDNAPEPQQEEASTPTDGDTAGAPTADCPATSVAATTPGGATLTLEHAAAVSLEGGAAYTVYLSDFAIDAASLSMFSTPSVPETGTLFTVSVTIFNAQGELPVLEAGQVVEADRPFGELTFIVTTNEGATFDGNSAGQQGTVTLTAVGDPVCGTVEYSDNVRSLSGSFLAPTRSF
;
A
#
# COMPACT_ATOMS: atom_id res chain seq x y z
N MET A 1 6.01 -53.44 -15.12
CA MET A 1 6.67 -52.54 -16.09
C MET A 1 5.62 -52.04 -17.08
N LEU A 2 4.98 -50.92 -16.74
CA LEU A 2 3.89 -50.33 -17.52
C LEU A 2 4.49 -49.34 -18.53
N HIS A 3 4.41 -49.67 -19.81
CA HIS A 3 4.82 -48.79 -20.91
C HIS A 3 3.69 -47.79 -21.18
N VAL A 4 3.87 -46.53 -20.79
CA VAL A 4 2.99 -45.43 -21.18
C VAL A 4 3.58 -44.76 -22.43
N LYS A 5 2.85 -44.88 -23.55
CA LYS A 5 3.13 -44.19 -24.81
C LYS A 5 2.54 -42.77 -24.74
N LEU A 6 3.37 -41.74 -24.91
CA LEU A 6 2.90 -40.37 -25.14
C LEU A 6 2.47 -40.21 -26.61
N PRO A 7 1.30 -39.63 -26.89
CA PRO A 7 0.95 -39.19 -28.25
C PRO A 7 1.52 -37.79 -28.54
N THR A 8 2.35 -37.75 -29.57
CA THR A 8 2.79 -36.57 -30.31
C THR A 8 1.63 -36.01 -31.13
N ALA A 9 1.22 -34.77 -30.92
CA ALA A 9 0.64 -33.89 -31.96
C ALA A 9 0.25 -32.53 -31.37
N LEU A 10 0.93 -31.46 -31.77
CA LEU A 10 0.31 -30.18 -32.08
C LEU A 10 1.31 -29.32 -32.85
N ALA A 11 1.22 -29.47 -34.17
CA ALA A 11 1.64 -28.45 -35.11
C ALA A 11 0.35 -27.76 -35.57
N LEU A 12 0.25 -26.45 -35.39
CA LEU A 12 -0.52 -25.60 -36.29
C LEU A 12 0.11 -24.21 -36.32
N SER A 13 0.75 -23.93 -37.44
CA SER A 13 1.27 -22.64 -37.85
C SER A 13 0.13 -21.66 -38.10
N LEU A 14 0.27 -20.41 -37.68
CA LEU A 14 -0.40 -19.28 -38.33
C LEU A 14 0.62 -18.17 -38.55
N ALA A 15 0.74 -17.78 -39.81
CA ALA A 15 1.61 -16.72 -40.29
C ALA A 15 0.76 -15.56 -40.82
N LEU A 16 1.44 -14.41 -40.95
CA LEU A 16 1.18 -13.27 -41.85
C LEU A 16 0.33 -12.07 -41.35
N ALA A 17 1.08 -10.97 -41.20
CA ALA A 17 1.02 -9.73 -41.98
C ALA A 17 0.18 -8.55 -41.49
N GLY A 18 0.81 -7.37 -41.50
CA GLY A 18 0.11 -6.08 -41.46
C GLY A 18 0.98 -4.88 -41.07
N THR A 19 1.94 -4.49 -41.92
CA THR A 19 2.60 -3.17 -41.88
C THR A 19 1.70 -2.09 -42.51
N LEU A 20 1.46 -1.00 -41.80
CA LEU A 20 1.06 0.34 -42.27
C LEU A 20 1.40 1.33 -41.14
N ALA A 21 1.82 2.58 -41.29
CA ALA A 21 2.51 3.37 -42.30
C ALA A 21 2.86 4.68 -41.56
N LEU A 22 4.02 5.29 -41.83
CA LEU A 22 4.33 6.64 -41.36
C LEU A 22 3.46 7.68 -42.07
N SER A 23 3.01 8.70 -41.35
CA SER A 23 2.71 10.03 -41.90
C SER A 23 3.17 11.11 -40.92
N ALA A 24 4.30 11.73 -41.25
CA ALA A 24 4.70 13.03 -40.77
C ALA A 24 4.20 14.08 -41.77
N CYS A 25 3.53 15.12 -41.25
CA CYS A 25 3.37 16.48 -41.78
C CYS A 25 3.12 17.32 -40.50
N ASP A 26 4.09 18.01 -39.91
CA ASP A 26 4.73 19.25 -40.37
C ASP A 26 3.70 20.36 -40.64
N ASP A 27 3.52 21.26 -39.66
CA ASP A 27 3.27 22.68 -39.93
C ASP A 27 3.68 23.53 -38.72
N ASP A 28 4.83 24.18 -38.87
CA ASP A 28 5.39 25.24 -38.05
C ASP A 28 4.51 26.50 -38.13
N ASN A 29 4.03 27.01 -36.99
CA ASN A 29 3.73 28.44 -36.84
C ASN A 29 3.73 28.85 -35.37
N ALA A 30 4.90 29.25 -34.88
CA ALA A 30 5.05 30.21 -33.79
C ALA A 30 5.24 31.60 -34.43
N PRO A 31 4.76 32.71 -33.83
CA PRO A 31 5.36 33.18 -32.57
C PRO A 31 4.40 33.82 -31.55
N GLU A 32 4.70 33.65 -30.26
CA GLU A 32 4.30 34.57 -29.18
C GLU A 32 5.12 35.88 -29.23
N PRO A 33 4.65 37.00 -28.63
CA PRO A 33 5.06 37.26 -27.24
C PRO A 33 4.04 38.00 -26.33
N GLN A 34 4.13 37.67 -25.04
CA GLN A 34 4.04 38.52 -23.84
C GLN A 34 2.70 39.17 -23.44
N GLN A 35 2.22 38.74 -22.26
CA GLN A 35 2.01 39.68 -21.15
C GLN A 35 2.21 38.97 -19.79
N GLU A 36 3.21 39.45 -19.07
CA GLU A 36 3.39 39.24 -17.63
C GLU A 36 2.23 39.93 -16.89
N GLU A 37 1.45 39.16 -16.14
CA GLU A 37 0.83 39.67 -14.92
C GLU A 37 1.27 38.81 -13.75
N ALA A 38 2.18 39.40 -12.98
CA ALA A 38 2.58 38.94 -11.67
C ALA A 38 1.35 38.83 -10.77
N SER A 39 0.92 37.61 -10.49
CA SER A 39 0.07 37.32 -9.34
C SER A 39 0.98 36.96 -8.17
N THR A 40 0.98 37.85 -7.19
CA THR A 40 1.59 37.72 -5.87
C THR A 40 1.40 36.33 -5.24
N PRO A 41 2.37 35.84 -4.44
CA PRO A 41 2.15 34.66 -3.62
C PRO A 41 1.09 35.02 -2.58
N THR A 42 -0.12 34.48 -2.75
CA THR A 42 -1.04 34.38 -1.64
C THR A 42 -0.48 33.33 -0.72
N ASP A 43 0.21 33.78 0.33
CA ASP A 43 0.38 33.04 1.58
C ASP A 43 -1.03 32.75 2.13
N GLY A 44 -1.68 31.76 1.52
CA GLY A 44 -2.92 31.17 1.98
C GLY A 44 -2.52 30.01 2.85
N ASP A 45 -2.63 30.23 4.17
CA ASP A 45 -2.64 29.23 5.21
C ASP A 45 -2.92 27.83 4.63
N THR A 46 -1.93 26.95 4.71
CA THR A 46 -2.23 25.51 4.69
C THR A 46 -3.19 25.31 5.85
N ALA A 47 -4.48 25.26 5.54
CA ALA A 47 -5.52 24.84 6.45
C ALA A 47 -4.99 23.53 7.03
N GLY A 48 -4.54 23.59 8.28
CA GLY A 48 -4.11 22.42 9.01
C GLY A 48 -5.26 21.43 8.88
N ALA A 49 -4.99 20.30 8.22
CA ALA A 49 -5.93 19.20 8.17
C ALA A 49 -6.45 18.99 9.60
N PRO A 50 -7.76 18.76 9.78
CA PRO A 50 -8.31 18.52 11.12
C PRO A 50 -7.40 17.51 11.79
N THR A 51 -6.77 17.93 12.89
CA THR A 51 -5.94 17.04 13.70
C THR A 51 -6.94 16.10 14.35
N ALA A 52 -7.31 15.05 13.61
CA ALA A 52 -8.18 14.03 14.12
C ALA A 52 -7.51 13.50 15.40
N ASP A 53 -8.32 13.24 16.44
CA ASP A 53 -7.82 12.68 17.70
C ASP A 53 -7.25 11.29 17.43
N CYS A 54 -6.00 11.23 16.97
CA CYS A 54 -5.30 10.00 16.68
C CYS A 54 -4.85 9.38 18.00
N PRO A 55 -5.44 8.26 18.44
CA PRO A 55 -4.97 7.56 19.62
C PRO A 55 -3.54 7.06 19.40
N ALA A 56 -2.78 6.91 20.49
CA ALA A 56 -1.46 6.28 20.43
C ALA A 56 -1.55 4.86 19.86
N THR A 57 -0.46 4.40 19.26
CA THR A 57 -0.36 3.03 18.77
C THR A 57 -0.49 2.04 19.92
N SER A 58 -1.49 1.16 19.81
CA SER A 58 -1.76 0.07 20.73
C SER A 58 -2.58 -0.97 19.98
N VAL A 59 -1.89 -1.93 19.36
CA VAL A 59 -2.52 -3.01 18.60
C VAL A 59 -2.23 -4.34 19.28
N ALA A 60 -3.27 -5.06 19.69
CA ALA A 60 -3.14 -6.44 20.13
C ALA A 60 -2.95 -7.34 18.90
N ALA A 61 -1.95 -8.21 18.95
CA ALA A 61 -1.60 -9.09 17.84
C ALA A 61 -1.44 -10.54 18.27
N THR A 62 -1.81 -11.47 17.38
CA THR A 62 -1.47 -12.89 17.47
C THR A 62 -0.58 -13.25 16.29
N THR A 63 0.59 -13.85 16.52
CA THR A 63 1.51 -14.29 15.47
C THR A 63 1.13 -15.66 14.90
N PRO A 64 1.64 -16.04 13.72
CA PRO A 64 1.49 -17.41 13.20
C PRO A 64 1.96 -18.51 14.16
N GLY A 65 2.97 -18.22 15.00
CA GLY A 65 3.42 -19.10 16.08
C GLY A 65 2.46 -19.21 17.27
N GLY A 66 1.37 -18.44 17.28
CA GLY A 66 0.37 -18.37 18.34
C GLY A 66 0.76 -17.47 19.51
N ALA A 67 1.86 -16.72 19.41
CA ALA A 67 2.25 -15.77 20.44
C ALA A 67 1.30 -14.56 20.43
N THR A 68 0.94 -14.06 21.61
CA THR A 68 0.17 -12.82 21.76
C THR A 68 1.10 -11.71 22.24
N LEU A 69 1.02 -10.54 21.61
CA LEU A 69 1.80 -9.36 21.99
C LEU A 69 1.03 -8.07 21.73
N THR A 70 1.57 -6.96 22.24
CA THR A 70 1.10 -5.61 21.96
C THR A 70 2.12 -4.90 21.09
N LEU A 71 1.68 -4.38 19.95
CA LEU A 71 2.47 -3.53 19.06
C LEU A 71 2.28 -2.08 19.50
N GLU A 72 3.36 -1.44 19.93
CA GLU A 72 3.37 -0.07 20.47
C GLU A 72 4.05 0.91 19.51
N HIS A 73 4.67 0.41 18.45
CA HIS A 73 5.39 1.20 17.46
C HIS A 73 4.72 1.10 16.11
N ALA A 74 4.63 2.23 15.42
CA ALA A 74 4.15 2.28 14.06
C ALA A 74 4.93 3.29 13.22
N ALA A 75 5.05 3.01 11.93
CA ALA A 75 5.56 3.93 10.93
C ALA A 75 4.94 3.59 9.58
N ALA A 76 4.83 4.54 8.67
CA ALA A 76 4.18 4.33 7.40
C ALA A 76 4.99 4.88 6.23
N VAL A 77 4.80 4.24 5.07
CA VAL A 77 5.18 4.78 3.77
C VAL A 77 3.92 5.04 2.97
N SER A 78 3.82 6.24 2.39
CA SER A 78 2.76 6.62 1.46
C SER A 78 3.29 6.63 0.03
N LEU A 79 2.47 6.16 -0.90
CA LEU A 79 2.72 6.24 -2.35
C LEU A 79 1.77 7.26 -3.00
N GLU A 80 2.26 7.93 -4.03
CA GLU A 80 1.47 8.80 -4.92
C GLU A 80 0.54 9.76 -4.17
N GLY A 81 1.12 10.54 -3.25
CA GLY A 81 0.37 11.57 -2.53
C GLY A 81 -0.72 11.06 -1.57
N GLY A 82 -0.72 9.77 -1.20
CA GLY A 82 -1.69 9.20 -0.27
C GLY A 82 -2.67 8.21 -0.90
N ALA A 83 -2.42 7.78 -2.14
CA ALA A 83 -3.23 6.77 -2.81
C ALA A 83 -3.06 5.35 -2.23
N ALA A 84 -1.91 5.06 -1.63
CA ALA A 84 -1.67 3.80 -0.95
C ALA A 84 -0.76 3.99 0.26
N TYR A 85 -0.97 3.17 1.29
CA TYR A 85 -0.16 3.18 2.51
C TYR A 85 0.35 1.78 2.81
N THR A 86 1.61 1.70 3.21
CA THR A 86 2.16 0.54 3.91
C THR A 86 2.43 0.97 5.34
N VAL A 87 1.61 0.48 6.27
CA VAL A 87 1.76 0.73 7.71
C VAL A 87 2.49 -0.45 8.32
N TYR A 88 3.59 -0.15 9.00
CA TYR A 88 4.38 -1.08 9.77
C TYR A 88 3.98 -0.98 11.24
N LEU A 89 3.69 -2.11 11.88
CA LEU A 89 3.33 -2.21 13.30
C LEU A 89 4.27 -3.21 13.97
N SER A 90 4.88 -2.84 15.09
CA SER A 90 5.91 -3.68 15.72
C SER A 90 5.96 -3.58 17.24
N ASP A 91 6.61 -4.58 17.85
CA ASP A 91 7.01 -4.61 19.26
C ASP A 91 8.42 -4.03 19.51
N PHE A 92 9.04 -3.47 18.47
CA PHE A 92 10.33 -2.78 18.52
C PHE A 92 10.23 -1.42 17.82
N ALA A 93 11.10 -0.48 18.18
CA ALA A 93 11.09 0.86 17.58
C ALA A 93 11.43 0.82 16.07
N ILE A 94 10.65 1.56 15.28
CA ILE A 94 10.90 1.75 13.84
C ILE A 94 11.37 3.20 13.60
N ASP A 95 12.47 3.37 12.90
CA ASP A 95 12.87 4.68 12.39
C ASP A 95 12.14 4.99 11.07
N ALA A 96 11.07 5.78 11.14
CA ALA A 96 10.30 6.22 9.97
C ALA A 96 11.17 6.94 8.92
N ALA A 97 12.24 7.64 9.34
CA ALA A 97 13.14 8.35 8.43
C ALA A 97 14.06 7.40 7.63
N SER A 98 14.15 6.12 8.02
CA SER A 98 14.91 5.09 7.31
C SER A 98 14.08 4.34 6.26
N LEU A 99 12.75 4.47 6.28
CA LEU A 99 11.87 3.72 5.40
C LEU A 99 12.03 4.14 3.95
N SER A 100 11.85 3.20 3.02
CA SER A 100 11.79 3.44 1.59
C SER A 100 10.71 2.60 0.93
N MET A 101 10.27 2.97 -0.28
CA MET A 101 9.28 2.21 -1.05
C MET A 101 9.67 0.75 -1.31
N PHE A 102 10.96 0.42 -1.23
CA PHE A 102 11.48 -0.90 -1.63
C PHE A 102 12.06 -1.69 -0.46
N SER A 103 11.95 -1.20 0.77
CA SER A 103 12.58 -1.83 1.94
C SER A 103 11.63 -1.96 3.10
N THR A 104 11.47 -3.18 3.58
CA THR A 104 10.88 -3.47 4.88
C THR A 104 11.86 -3.08 5.99
N PRO A 105 11.39 -2.59 7.15
CA PRO A 105 12.23 -2.43 8.34
C PRO A 105 13.04 -3.69 8.66
N SER A 106 14.27 -3.51 9.13
CA SER A 106 15.06 -4.64 9.63
C SER A 106 14.47 -5.12 10.96
N VAL A 107 14.07 -6.39 11.01
CA VAL A 107 13.44 -7.00 12.18
C VAL A 107 14.52 -7.64 13.07
N PRO A 108 14.63 -7.26 14.35
CA PRO A 108 15.53 -7.92 15.30
C PRO A 108 15.18 -9.41 15.46
N GLU A 109 16.12 -10.26 15.87
CA GLU A 109 15.91 -11.72 15.99
C GLU A 109 14.69 -12.09 16.85
N THR A 110 14.38 -11.30 17.88
CA THR A 110 13.25 -11.51 18.80
C THR A 110 12.07 -10.59 18.50
N GLY A 111 12.16 -9.76 17.47
CA GLY A 111 11.14 -8.77 17.15
C GLY A 111 10.08 -9.34 16.21
N THR A 112 8.89 -8.73 16.29
CA THR A 112 7.77 -9.02 15.42
C THR A 112 7.36 -7.76 14.68
N LEU A 113 7.18 -7.88 13.37
CA LEU A 113 6.70 -6.82 12.50
C LEU A 113 5.47 -7.30 11.74
N PHE A 114 4.36 -6.60 11.89
CA PHE A 114 3.22 -6.72 11.00
C PHE A 114 3.26 -5.60 9.96
N THR A 115 2.99 -5.95 8.71
CA THR A 115 2.87 -5.00 7.61
C THR A 115 1.42 -5.00 7.14
N VAL A 116 0.75 -3.86 7.26
CA VAL A 116 -0.61 -3.61 6.79
C VAL A 116 -0.53 -2.75 5.53
N SER A 117 -0.75 -3.37 4.38
CA SER A 117 -0.73 -2.67 3.09
C SER A 117 -2.15 -2.35 2.65
N VAL A 118 -2.51 -1.07 2.63
CA VAL A 118 -3.76 -0.54 2.07
C VAL A 118 -3.47 -0.07 0.64
N THR A 119 -4.13 -0.67 -0.34
CA THR A 119 -3.78 -0.52 -1.75
C THR A 119 -5.00 -0.40 -2.65
N ILE A 120 -4.84 0.37 -3.73
CA ILE A 120 -5.83 0.51 -4.78
C ILE A 120 -5.44 -0.40 -5.96
N PHE A 121 -6.21 -1.46 -6.21
CA PHE A 121 -6.00 -2.36 -7.35
C PHE A 121 -6.82 -1.90 -8.58
N ASN A 122 -6.22 -2.01 -9.77
CA ASN A 122 -6.89 -1.81 -11.06
C ASN A 122 -7.44 -0.39 -11.33
N ALA A 123 -6.84 0.66 -10.77
CA ALA A 123 -7.17 2.02 -11.17
C ALA A 123 -6.91 2.22 -12.68
N GLN A 124 -7.92 2.73 -13.41
CA GLN A 124 -7.84 2.97 -14.86
C GLN A 124 -7.54 4.44 -15.18
N GLY A 125 -6.71 5.09 -14.37
CA GLY A 125 -6.41 6.52 -14.46
C GLY A 125 -5.53 6.98 -13.30
N GLU A 126 -5.65 8.26 -12.94
CA GLU A 126 -5.03 8.81 -11.73
C GLU A 126 -5.51 8.05 -10.49
N LEU A 127 -4.59 7.73 -9.59
CA LEU A 127 -4.91 7.00 -8.36
C LEU A 127 -5.69 7.93 -7.41
N PRO A 128 -6.88 7.54 -6.93
CA PRO A 128 -7.59 8.36 -5.98
C PRO A 128 -6.83 8.38 -4.64
N VAL A 129 -6.80 9.54 -4.00
CA VAL A 129 -6.24 9.70 -2.66
C VAL A 129 -7.19 9.07 -1.64
N LEU A 130 -6.63 8.40 -0.63
CA LEU A 130 -7.41 7.84 0.46
C LEU A 130 -7.82 8.95 1.42
N GLU A 131 -9.06 8.89 1.90
CA GLU A 131 -9.69 9.94 2.71
C GLU A 131 -9.83 9.54 4.18
N ALA A 132 -9.88 10.53 5.07
CA ALA A 132 -10.24 10.28 6.46
C ALA A 132 -11.69 9.75 6.58
N GLY A 133 -11.90 8.81 7.49
CA GLY A 133 -13.15 8.06 7.67
C GLY A 133 -13.30 6.86 6.71
N GLN A 134 -12.38 6.66 5.77
CA GLN A 134 -12.47 5.57 4.81
C GLN A 134 -12.27 4.21 5.50
N VAL A 135 -13.23 3.31 5.26
CA VAL A 135 -13.19 1.92 5.71
C VAL A 135 -12.75 1.04 4.54
N VAL A 136 -11.70 0.28 4.75
CA VAL A 136 -11.11 -0.65 3.78
C VAL A 136 -11.26 -2.06 4.29
N GLU A 137 -11.90 -2.93 3.52
CA GLU A 137 -12.09 -4.33 3.89
C GLU A 137 -10.92 -5.21 3.42
N ALA A 138 -10.67 -6.28 4.16
CA ALA A 138 -9.76 -7.34 3.75
C ALA A 138 -10.40 -8.14 2.61
N ASP A 139 -9.66 -8.36 1.53
CA ASP A 139 -9.97 -9.31 0.46
C ASP A 139 -11.33 -9.10 -0.22
N ARG A 140 -11.37 -8.10 -1.11
CA ARG A 140 -12.23 -8.21 -2.28
C ARG A 140 -11.32 -8.57 -3.46
N PRO A 141 -11.36 -9.79 -4.01
CA PRO A 141 -10.56 -10.18 -5.17
C PRO A 141 -10.89 -9.36 -6.44
N PHE A 142 -11.89 -8.48 -6.34
CA PHE A 142 -12.36 -7.55 -7.37
C PHE A 142 -12.62 -6.14 -6.84
N GLY A 143 -12.14 -5.79 -5.64
CA GLY A 143 -12.29 -4.44 -5.09
C GLY A 143 -11.22 -3.50 -5.65
N GLU A 144 -11.62 -2.27 -5.96
CA GLU A 144 -10.67 -1.21 -6.31
C GLU A 144 -9.76 -0.85 -5.13
N LEU A 145 -10.21 -1.05 -3.89
CA LEU A 145 -9.45 -0.77 -2.67
C LEU A 145 -9.56 -1.95 -1.70
N THR A 146 -8.42 -2.40 -1.20
CA THR A 146 -8.32 -3.52 -0.26
C THR A 146 -7.14 -3.32 0.69
N PHE A 147 -7.10 -4.09 1.77
CA PHE A 147 -5.88 -4.22 2.56
C PHE A 147 -5.44 -5.68 2.73
N ILE A 148 -4.13 -5.86 2.89
CA ILE A 148 -3.48 -7.14 3.13
C ILE A 148 -2.58 -6.99 4.35
N VAL A 149 -2.45 -8.07 5.13
CA VAL A 149 -1.53 -8.15 6.26
C VAL A 149 -0.49 -9.23 6.00
N THR A 150 0.76 -8.92 6.28
CA THR A 150 1.87 -9.89 6.33
C THR A 150 2.62 -9.73 7.63
N THR A 151 3.43 -10.73 7.99
CA THR A 151 4.16 -10.74 9.27
C THR A 151 5.61 -11.19 9.07
N ASN A 152 6.53 -10.58 9.81
CA ASN A 152 7.90 -11.02 9.98
C ASN A 152 8.16 -11.30 11.47
N GLU A 153 8.58 -12.52 11.80
CA GLU A 153 9.08 -12.92 13.12
C GLU A 153 10.59 -13.16 13.01
N GLY A 154 11.39 -12.21 13.49
CA GLY A 154 12.82 -12.17 13.18
C GLY A 154 13.07 -12.19 11.67
N ALA A 155 13.84 -13.18 11.21
CA ALA A 155 14.16 -13.35 9.78
C ALA A 155 13.10 -14.13 8.98
N THR A 156 12.04 -14.63 9.63
CA THR A 156 11.00 -15.43 8.97
C THR A 156 9.86 -14.55 8.49
N PHE A 157 9.58 -14.59 7.19
CA PHE A 157 8.44 -13.91 6.57
C PHE A 157 7.27 -14.87 6.37
N ASP A 158 6.06 -14.43 6.75
CA ASP A 158 4.80 -15.05 6.40
C ASP A 158 3.91 -14.04 5.65
N GLY A 159 3.64 -14.34 4.38
CA GLY A 159 2.76 -13.57 3.52
C GLY A 159 1.47 -14.31 3.14
N ASN A 160 1.10 -15.38 3.85
CA ASN A 160 -0.06 -16.19 3.51
C ASN A 160 -1.36 -15.48 3.93
N SER A 161 -2.14 -14.98 2.98
CA SER A 161 -3.39 -14.26 3.23
C SER A 161 -4.65 -15.14 3.21
N ALA A 162 -4.51 -16.47 3.20
CA ALA A 162 -5.66 -17.37 3.07
C ALA A 162 -6.66 -17.21 4.23
N GLY A 163 -7.91 -16.90 3.87
CA GLY A 163 -8.99 -16.69 4.84
C GLY A 163 -8.94 -15.34 5.56
N GLN A 164 -8.22 -14.35 5.00
CA GLN A 164 -8.19 -13.02 5.58
C GLN A 164 -9.59 -12.38 5.61
N GLN A 165 -9.87 -11.71 6.72
CA GLN A 165 -11.10 -10.94 6.93
C GLN A 165 -10.81 -9.81 7.91
N GLY A 166 -11.56 -8.71 7.80
CA GLY A 166 -11.37 -7.55 8.66
C GLY A 166 -11.54 -6.22 7.96
N THR A 167 -11.25 -5.15 8.69
CA THR A 167 -11.31 -3.76 8.24
C THR A 167 -10.14 -2.94 8.76
N VAL A 168 -9.65 -2.01 7.94
CA VAL A 168 -8.87 -0.85 8.38
C VAL A 168 -9.73 0.39 8.21
N THR A 169 -9.80 1.23 9.23
CA THR A 169 -10.47 2.54 9.16
C THR A 169 -9.43 3.62 9.36
N LEU A 170 -9.22 4.46 8.35
CA LEU A 170 -8.29 5.59 8.42
C LEU A 170 -9.01 6.76 9.10
N THR A 171 -8.48 7.23 10.23
CA THR A 171 -8.99 8.39 10.96
C THR A 171 -8.30 9.69 10.52
N ALA A 172 -7.01 9.61 10.18
CA ALA A 172 -6.26 10.67 9.53
C ALA A 172 -5.37 10.09 8.43
N VAL A 173 -5.14 10.88 7.38
CA VAL A 173 -4.30 10.56 6.22
C VAL A 173 -3.25 11.67 6.04
N GLY A 174 -2.16 11.37 5.33
CA GLY A 174 -0.99 12.25 5.24
C GLY A 174 0.08 11.88 6.26
N ASP A 175 0.66 12.87 6.93
CA ASP A 175 1.65 12.68 8.00
C ASP A 175 1.17 13.36 9.31
N PRO A 176 0.82 12.59 10.35
CA PRO A 176 0.81 11.12 10.42
C PRO A 176 -0.43 10.51 9.74
N VAL A 177 -0.33 9.24 9.33
CA VAL A 177 -1.50 8.40 9.05
C VAL A 177 -1.92 7.70 10.34
N CYS A 178 -3.21 7.66 10.65
CA CYS A 178 -3.69 7.01 11.86
C CYS A 178 -5.07 6.38 11.65
N GLY A 179 -5.40 5.39 12.48
CA GLY A 179 -6.64 4.65 12.32
C GLY A 179 -6.78 3.47 13.26
N THR A 180 -7.77 2.63 12.96
CA THR A 180 -8.01 1.35 13.64
C THR A 180 -7.87 0.21 12.65
N VAL A 181 -7.37 -0.92 13.13
CA VAL A 181 -7.30 -2.19 12.40
C VAL A 181 -8.04 -3.26 13.19
N GLU A 182 -8.89 -4.00 12.49
CA GLU A 182 -9.49 -5.25 12.94
C GLU A 182 -9.22 -6.27 11.86
N TYR A 183 -8.46 -7.31 12.17
CA TYR A 183 -8.01 -8.27 11.18
C TYR A 183 -7.84 -9.65 11.83
N SER A 184 -8.21 -10.68 11.07
CA SER A 184 -7.86 -12.05 11.39
C SER A 184 -7.74 -12.87 10.11
N ASP A 185 -6.88 -13.86 10.14
CA ASP A 185 -6.92 -15.00 9.23
C ASP A 185 -6.85 -16.31 10.05
N ASN A 186 -6.48 -17.42 9.40
CA ASN A 186 -6.40 -18.72 10.05
C ASN A 186 -5.27 -18.86 11.09
N VAL A 187 -4.29 -17.95 11.12
CA VAL A 187 -3.06 -18.09 11.91
C VAL A 187 -2.65 -16.82 12.67
N ARG A 188 -3.15 -15.63 12.31
CA ARG A 188 -2.81 -14.36 12.95
C ARG A 188 -4.01 -13.43 13.09
N SER A 189 -3.87 -12.45 13.97
CA SER A 189 -4.87 -11.40 14.18
C SER A 189 -4.25 -10.06 14.56
N LEU A 190 -4.94 -8.96 14.26
CA LEU A 190 -4.64 -7.61 14.73
C LEU A 190 -5.93 -6.93 15.18
N SER A 191 -5.92 -6.25 16.33
CA SER A 191 -7.05 -5.44 16.81
C SER A 191 -6.52 -4.26 17.60
N GLY A 192 -6.92 -3.05 17.23
CA GLY A 192 -6.58 -1.83 17.97
C GLY A 192 -6.31 -0.63 17.08
N SER A 193 -5.60 0.35 17.63
CA SER A 193 -5.33 1.63 16.97
C SER A 193 -3.86 1.83 16.65
N PHE A 194 -3.59 2.56 15.57
CA PHE A 194 -2.25 2.95 15.16
C PHE A 194 -2.16 4.44 14.86
N LEU A 195 -1.01 5.02 15.20
CA LEU A 195 -0.55 6.36 14.84
C LEU A 195 0.84 6.19 14.23
N ALA A 196 0.93 6.34 12.91
CA ALA A 196 2.14 6.08 12.15
C ALA A 196 2.64 7.38 11.51
N PRO A 197 3.81 7.90 11.92
CA PRO A 197 4.51 8.91 11.14
C PRO A 197 4.74 8.41 9.72
N THR A 198 4.48 9.25 8.74
CA THR A 198 4.44 8.87 7.34
C THR A 198 5.61 9.47 6.57
N ARG A 199 6.27 8.64 5.76
CA ARG A 199 7.18 9.10 4.73
C ARG A 199 6.51 8.96 3.36
N SER A 200 6.30 10.09 2.68
CA SER A 200 5.72 10.12 1.34
C SER A 200 6.82 10.00 0.27
N PHE A 201 6.50 9.29 -0.81
CA PHE A 201 7.34 9.14 -1.99
C PHE A 201 6.58 9.32 -3.29
#